data_AF-A0A179T0N5-F1
#
_entry.id   AF-A0A179T0N5-F1
#
_cell.length_a   1.000
_cell.length_b   1.000
_cell.length_c   1.000
_cell.angle_alpha   90.00
_cell.angle_beta   90.00
_cell.angle_gamma   90.00
#
_symmetry.space_group_name_H-M   'P 1'
#
loop_
_entity.id
_entity.type
_entity.pdbx_description
1 polymer ?
#
loop_
_entity_poly.entity_id
_entity_poly.type
_entity_poly.pdbx_seq_one_letter_code
_entity_poly.pdbx_strand_id
1 'polypeptide(L)' 'MSNVQIKVMDNGPLRISGEVELIDVDGNKFTTKEIFSLCRCGRSSKMPFCDASHKGNFDSCVRAEKVLGE' A
#
# COMPACT_ATOMS: atom_id res chain seq x y z
N MET A 1 14.08 5.52 16.38
CA MET A 1 12.91 4.71 15.98
C MET A 1 12.81 4.78 14.47
N SER A 2 12.81 3.65 13.76
CA SER A 2 12.59 3.63 12.31
C SER A 2 11.15 4.09 12.03
N ASN A 3 11.00 5.07 11.15
CA ASN A 3 9.69 5.59 10.77
C ASN A 3 9.08 4.67 9.71
N VAL A 4 8.18 3.78 10.13
CA VAL A 4 7.43 2.89 9.23
C VAL A 4 6.09 3.53 8.92
N GLN A 5 5.78 3.69 7.63
CA GLN A 5 4.54 4.32 7.18
C GLN A 5 3.81 3.49 6.14
N ILE A 6 2.48 3.44 6.27
CA ILE A 6 1.57 2.96 5.24
C ILE A 6 0.68 4.13 4.85
N LYS A 7 0.87 4.65 3.63
CA LYS A 7 0.09 5.75 3.10
C LYS A 7 -0.99 5.23 2.16
N VAL A 8 -2.25 5.56 2.46
CA VAL A 8 -3.40 5.27 1.60
C VAL A 8 -3.50 6.36 0.53
N MET A 9 -3.32 5.99 -0.74
CA MET A 9 -3.40 6.93 -1.86
C MET A 9 -4.82 6.95 -2.44
N ASP A 10 -5.33 8.13 -2.77
CA ASP A 10 -6.61 8.26 -3.48
C ASP A 10 -6.58 7.53 -4.80
N ASN A 11 -7.64 6.75 -5.05
CA ASN A 11 -7.80 6.01 -6.30
C ASN A 11 -6.56 5.17 -6.65
N GLY A 12 -5.79 4.79 -5.63
CA GLY A 12 -4.43 4.32 -5.78
C GLY A 12 -4.02 3.28 -4.73
N PRO A 13 -2.75 2.87 -4.75
CA PRO A 13 -2.25 1.78 -3.93
C PRO A 13 -2.09 2.17 -2.46
N LEU A 14 -1.77 1.16 -1.63
CA LEU A 14 -1.12 1.39 -0.35
C LEU A 14 0.38 1.59 -0.62
N ARG A 15 0.95 2.70 -0.20
CA ARG A 15 2.40 2.96 -0.30
C ARG A 15 3.05 2.68 1.03
N ILE A 16 4.00 1.76 1.03
CA ILE A 16 4.71 1.30 2.22
C ILE A 16 6.12 1.91 2.16
N SER A 17 6.56 2.48 3.27
CA SER A 17 7.89 3.06 3.44
C SER A 17 8.49 2.62 4.77
N GLY A 18 9.76 2.21 4.74
CA GLY A 18 10.51 1.78 5.91
C GLY A 18 10.86 0.30 5.88
N GLU A 19 11.54 -0.15 6.92
CA GLU A 19 11.97 -1.55 7.06
C GLU A 19 10.80 -2.41 7.53
N VAL A 20 10.17 -3.13 6.60
CA VAL A 20 9.06 -4.04 6.87
C VAL A 20 9.22 -5.37 6.16
N GLU A 21 8.70 -6.43 6.77
CA GLU A 21 8.56 -7.74 6.13
C GLU A 21 7.17 -7.88 5.53
N LEU A 22 7.10 -8.26 4.25
CA LEU A 22 5.87 -8.68 3.59
C LEU A 22 5.86 -10.20 3.53
N ILE A 23 4.87 -10.83 4.18
CA ILE A 23 4.73 -12.28 4.25
C ILE A 23 3.39 -12.75 3.68
N ASP A 24 3.34 -13.99 3.20
CA ASP A 24 2.08 -14.67 2.85
C ASP A 24 1.47 -15.41 4.05
N VAL A 25 0.36 -16.12 3.81
CA VAL A 25 -0.38 -16.89 4.83
C VAL A 25 0.43 -18.06 5.42
N ASP A 26 1.40 -18.57 4.68
CA ASP A 26 2.29 -19.67 5.09
C ASP A 26 3.58 -19.16 5.74
N GLY A 27 3.77 -17.83 5.81
CA GLY A 27 4.93 -17.17 6.39
C GLY A 27 6.10 -16.98 5.42
N ASN A 28 5.92 -17.23 4.12
CA ASN A 28 6.97 -16.98 3.13
C ASN A 28 7.15 -15.48 2.90
N LYS A 29 8.40 -15.04 2.78
CA LYS A 29 8.75 -13.62 2.59
C LYS A 29 8.78 -13.25 1.11
N PHE A 30 8.16 -12.12 0.78
CA PHE A 30 8.31 -11.48 -0.52
C PHE A 30 9.59 -10.64 -0.57
N THR A 31 10.25 -10.59 -1.72
CA THR A 31 11.34 -9.65 -1.96
C THR A 31 10.77 -8.25 -2.19
N THR A 32 11.09 -7.32 -1.29
CA THR A 32 10.64 -5.92 -1.33
C THR A 32 11.81 -4.94 -1.36
N LYS A 33 11.49 -3.68 -1.67
CA LYS A 33 12.40 -2.54 -1.51
C LYS A 33 12.03 -1.79 -0.23
N GLU A 34 12.86 -0.85 0.21
CA GLU A 34 12.52 0.06 1.32
C GLU A 34 11.21 0.85 1.10
N ILE A 35 10.90 1.13 -0.18
CA ILE A 35 9.64 1.76 -0.58
C ILE A 35 9.00 0.91 -1.68
N PHE A 36 7.79 0.43 -1.43
CA PHE A 36 7.01 -0.34 -2.39
C PHE A 36 5.53 0.02 -2.30
N SER A 37 4.72 -0.53 -3.19
CA SER A 37 3.29 -0.26 -3.23
C SER A 37 2.49 -1.53 -3.46
N LEU A 38 1.49 -1.75 -2.62
CA LEU A 38 0.59 -2.89 -2.69
C LEU A 38 -0.68 -2.52 -3.44
N CYS A 39 -1.17 -3.47 -4.24
CA CYS A 39 -2.41 -3.30 -4.95
C CYS A 39 -3.56 -3.18 -3.94
N ARG A 40 -4.38 -2.16 -4.15
CA ARG A 40 -5.61 -1.93 -3.38
C ARG A 40 -6.87 -2.05 -4.25
N CYS A 41 -6.72 -1.99 -5.57
CA CYS A 41 -7.85 -1.97 -6.51
C CYS A 41 -8.32 -3.35 -6.99
N GLY A 42 -7.58 -4.42 -6.68
CA GLY A 42 -7.92 -5.77 -7.13
C GLY A 42 -7.59 -6.10 -8.60
N ARG A 43 -6.99 -5.16 -9.36
CA ARG A 43 -6.79 -5.29 -10.83
C ARG A 43 -5.35 -5.51 -11.28
N SER A 44 -4.38 -5.53 -10.36
CA SER A 44 -2.97 -5.69 -10.73
C SER A 44 -2.70 -7.07 -11.30
N SER A 45 -1.91 -7.14 -12.37
CA SER A 45 -1.36 -8.39 -12.91
C SER A 45 -0.10 -8.84 -12.16
N LYS A 46 0.40 -8.03 -11.21
CA LYS A 46 1.60 -8.30 -10.40
C LYS A 46 1.27 -8.41 -8.91
N MET A 47 0.12 -8.99 -8.56
CA MET A 47 -0.27 -9.17 -7.16
C MET A 47 0.87 -9.81 -6.33
N PRO A 48 1.10 -9.35 -5.10
CA PRO A 48 0.32 -8.35 -4.34
C PRO A 48 0.72 -6.88 -4.65
N PHE A 49 1.67 -6.65 -5.57
CA PHE A 49 2.18 -5.31 -5.88
C PHE A 49 1.27 -4.52 -6.82
N CYS A 50 1.34 -3.20 -6.74
CA CYS A 50 0.67 -2.31 -7.65
C CYS A 50 1.45 -2.15 -8.97
N ASP A 51 0.77 -2.31 -10.10
CA ASP A 51 1.31 -2.13 -11.46
C ASP A 51 0.66 -0.95 -12.22
N ALA A 52 -0.05 -0.07 -11.50
CA ALA A 52 -0.82 1.07 -12.01
C ALA A 52 -2.16 0.75 -12.70
N SER A 53 -2.64 -0.50 -12.67
CA SER A 53 -3.97 -0.87 -13.20
C SER A 53 -5.17 -0.19 -12.51
N HIS A 54 -4.95 0.54 -11.41
CA HIS A 54 -5.98 1.35 -10.74
C HIS A 54 -6.40 2.60 -11.53
N LYS A 55 -5.55 3.11 -12.43
CA LYS A 55 -5.80 4.36 -13.14
C LYS A 55 -7.09 4.27 -13.97
N GLY A 56 -8.02 5.20 -13.73
CA GLY A 56 -9.32 5.27 -14.40
C GLY A 56 -10.31 4.15 -14.04
N ASN A 57 -9.96 3.28 -13.09
CA ASN A 57 -10.65 2.01 -12.85
C ASN A 57 -10.92 1.74 -11.36
N PHE A 58 -10.53 2.66 -10.49
CA PHE A 58 -10.64 2.53 -9.05
C PHE A 58 -11.05 3.86 -8.44
N ASP A 59 -12.19 3.86 -7.74
CA ASP A 59 -12.71 5.01 -7.02
C ASP A 59 -12.72 4.70 -5.52
N SER A 60 -11.81 5.34 -4.79
CA SER A 60 -11.68 5.18 -3.35
C SER A 60 -10.85 6.30 -2.73
N CYS A 61 -11.55 7.24 -2.10
CA CYS A 61 -10.98 8.37 -1.37
C CYS A 61 -11.21 8.20 0.14
N VAL A 62 -10.45 7.30 0.78
CA VAL A 62 -10.53 7.07 2.23
C VAL A 62 -9.73 8.13 2.98
N ARG A 63 -10.29 8.64 4.08
CA ARG A 63 -9.67 9.63 4.96
C ARG A 63 -9.77 9.17 6.39
N ALA A 64 -8.67 9.27 7.13
CA ALA A 64 -8.74 9.25 8.59
C ALA A 64 -9.51 10.49 9.07
N GLU A 65 -10.16 10.39 10.21
CA GLU A 65 -10.70 11.56 10.89
C GLU A 65 -9.57 12.56 11.12
N LYS A 66 -9.82 13.84 10.82
CA LYS A 66 -8.92 14.88 11.27
C LYS A 66 -9.03 14.90 12.79
N VAL A 67 -8.00 14.44 13.49
CA VAL A 67 -7.78 14.83 14.89
C VAL A 67 -7.49 16.34 14.82
N LEU A 68 -8.54 17.15 14.90
CA LEU A 68 -8.43 18.58 15.03
C LEU A 68 -7.98 18.85 16.47
N GLY A 69 -6.70 19.17 16.64
CA GLY A 69 -6.17 19.85 17.83
C GLY A 69 -5.40 18.95 18.80
N GLU A 70 -4.08 19.06 18.74
CA GLU A 70 -3.31 19.58 19.88
C GLU A 70 -2.74 20.95 19.47
#